data_AF-A0A2V9RYK2-F1
#
_entry.id   AF-A0A2V9RYK2-F1
#
_cell.length_a   1.000
_cell.length_b   1.000
_cell.length_c   1.000
_cell.angle_alpha   90.00
_cell.angle_beta   90.00
_cell.angle_gamma   90.00
#
_symmetry.space_group_name_H-M   'P 1'
#
loop_
_entity.id
_entity.type
_entity.pdbx_description
1 polymer ?
#
loop_
_entity_poly.entity_id
_entity_poly.type
_entity_poly.pdbx_seq_one_letter_code
_entity_poly.pdbx_strand_id
1 'polypeptide(L)'
;MISRNWADTCAIQSLHLPDRLSLPERAGGKHHATAFGCYEGRLLGIMQGNRLIHLRARRLLLAPGRHEIPELFEDNDRPGIFLSRGVRRLVNLYGVNPGRVLVVARNDEGIELARELMSQGVRLVGLVDNRIEAKQAGNQDWKVPLYRGYRLVKALGRKRVTGAILEKSHLTEPVHASAAQDRSRVEIQCDVICLAKGWQAQLGLLYQSGCQIGFDEARQMFRAQTIPGDVFIAGEVQGRDSLESLVLSGQIAGLEALRNMAAGARADLEARLDRSRRRFAELSDDGNSLSVGSSLSSGGSWESKKQFVCLCEDITGNDLSYAVDEGFDEIETLKRYSTISMGPCQGKMCSFNSIETCARVTGKGIAETGITTPRPPLQPVPIGLLAGPEHHPTKRTPMHYRHLALGATMMDMGEWKRPRHYTTPEEEWKAVRERVGVIDVSTLGKLDLKGRDAGQLLDKVYTHTFSKLKVGKVRYGLICDEAGIILDDGTVSRLAENHYFITTTTGNIDFVEQWLKWWLAGTDLCAHVTNVTSGMAAINLAGPRAREVLQPLTEIDLSSAAFPYMSSAQASVAGVPVLLLRIGFVGETGWEMHFPAEHGEELWDLLLEKGRSYGIAPFGV
;
A
#
# COMPACT_ATOMS: atom_id res chain seq x y z
N MET A 1 17.97 -13.33 -24.35
CA MET A 1 19.17 -12.67 -23.79
C MET A 1 18.66 -11.56 -22.86
N ILE A 2 18.84 -11.53 -21.55
CA ILE A 2 19.58 -12.34 -20.59
C ILE A 2 18.66 -12.46 -19.35
N SER A 3 18.35 -13.68 -18.95
CA SER A 3 17.85 -13.97 -17.61
C SER A 3 18.94 -13.60 -16.61
N ARG A 4 18.68 -12.64 -15.72
CA ARG A 4 19.50 -12.45 -14.52
C ARG A 4 18.72 -12.98 -13.33
N ASN A 5 19.27 -14.02 -12.72
CA ASN A 5 18.87 -14.57 -11.43
C ASN A 5 18.85 -13.46 -10.37
N TRP A 6 17.66 -13.08 -9.90
CA TRP A 6 17.46 -12.28 -8.68
C TRP A 6 17.36 -13.21 -7.47
N ALA A 7 18.41 -13.98 -7.21
CA ALA A 7 18.53 -14.81 -6.02
C ALA A 7 19.44 -14.12 -4.99
N ASP A 8 19.19 -12.83 -4.72
CA ASP A 8 19.91 -12.08 -3.70
C ASP A 8 18.95 -11.73 -2.56
N THR A 9 19.38 -12.04 -1.34
CA THR A 9 18.68 -11.75 -0.11
C THR A 9 18.56 -10.23 0.05
N CYS A 10 17.37 -9.65 -0.14
CA CYS A 10 17.14 -8.23 0.16
C CYS A 10 17.15 -8.02 1.68
N ALA A 11 18.29 -7.67 2.25
CA ALA A 11 18.36 -7.06 3.57
C ALA A 11 17.87 -5.60 3.45
N ILE A 12 16.67 -5.31 3.97
CA ILE A 12 16.13 -3.95 4.02
C ILE A 12 16.41 -3.41 5.42
N GLN A 13 17.44 -2.58 5.55
CA GLN A 13 17.78 -1.90 6.80
C GLN A 13 16.99 -0.60 6.92
N SER A 14 16.04 -0.56 7.85
CA SER A 14 15.40 0.68 8.30
C SER A 14 16.24 1.33 9.41
N LEU A 15 17.41 1.89 9.08
CA LEU A 15 18.20 2.69 10.02
C LEU A 15 18.71 3.98 9.37
N HIS A 16 18.44 5.09 10.04
CA HIS A 16 19.07 6.38 9.80
C HIS A 16 20.50 6.33 10.41
N LEU A 17 21.49 5.93 9.61
CA LEU A 17 22.91 6.03 9.94
C LEU A 17 23.53 7.15 9.09
N PRO A 18 24.23 8.14 9.69
CA PRO A 18 25.02 9.09 8.93
C PRO A 18 26.31 8.44 8.38
N ASP A 19 26.81 9.04 7.29
CA ASP A 19 27.69 8.52 6.25
C ASP A 19 29.09 7.93 6.60
N ARG A 20 29.43 7.63 7.87
CA ARG A 20 30.85 7.41 8.26
C ARG A 20 31.26 6.08 8.92
N LEU A 21 30.49 5.01 8.83
CA LEU A 21 30.98 3.66 9.18
C LEU A 21 30.87 2.71 7.98
N SER A 22 31.98 2.51 7.30
CA SER A 22 32.15 1.67 6.11
C SER A 22 32.20 0.18 6.49
N LEU A 23 31.18 -0.58 6.08
CA LEU A 23 31.26 -2.04 5.93
C LEU A 23 31.75 -2.40 4.51
N PRO A 24 32.40 -3.56 4.31
CA PRO A 24 33.13 -3.88 3.08
C PRO A 24 32.22 -3.94 1.83
N GLU A 25 32.68 -3.28 0.77
CA GLU A 25 32.05 -3.17 -0.55
C GLU A 25 32.00 -4.50 -1.30
N ARG A 26 30.97 -5.33 -1.08
CA ARG A 26 30.54 -6.38 -2.04
C ARG A 26 29.01 -6.58 -2.05
N ALA A 27 28.27 -5.49 -2.24
CA ALA A 27 26.91 -5.45 -2.81
C ALA A 27 26.60 -3.97 -3.09
N GLY A 28 26.62 -3.58 -4.37
CA GLY A 28 26.64 -2.17 -4.78
C GLY A 28 25.38 -1.37 -4.40
N GLY A 29 25.59 -0.12 -3.98
CA GLY A 29 24.58 0.95 -3.92
C GLY A 29 24.15 1.35 -2.51
N LYS A 30 24.74 2.44 -1.99
CA LYS A 30 24.24 3.19 -0.83
C LYS A 30 22.85 3.78 -1.15
N HIS A 31 21.77 3.07 -0.83
CA HIS A 31 20.42 3.60 -1.00
C HIS A 31 19.53 3.18 0.16
N HIS A 32 19.32 4.10 1.12
CA HIS A 32 18.35 3.97 2.21
C HIS A 32 16.98 3.57 1.64
N ALA A 33 16.52 2.37 2.00
CA ALA A 33 15.21 1.86 1.61
C ALA A 33 14.38 1.63 2.87
N THR A 34 13.17 2.16 2.89
CA THR A 34 12.24 2.03 4.02
C THR A 34 11.12 1.08 3.63
N ALA A 35 11.06 -0.07 4.29
CA ALA A 35 9.83 -0.87 4.31
C ALA A 35 8.77 -0.13 5.13
N PHE A 36 7.77 0.43 4.47
CA PHE A 36 6.72 1.20 5.14
C PHE A 36 5.49 0.34 5.48
N GLY A 37 5.37 -0.86 4.91
CA GLY A 37 4.25 -1.74 5.23
C GLY A 37 4.45 -3.17 4.73
N CYS A 38 3.77 -4.10 5.40
CA CYS A 38 3.59 -5.48 4.96
C CYS A 38 2.10 -5.72 4.69
N TYR A 39 1.81 -6.30 3.53
CA TYR A 39 0.46 -6.61 3.03
C TYR A 39 0.31 -8.12 2.80
N GLU A 40 -0.89 -8.53 2.41
CA GLU A 40 -1.25 -9.93 2.22
C GLU A 40 -0.25 -10.71 1.35
N GLY A 41 0.09 -11.91 1.80
CA GLY A 41 1.07 -12.79 1.15
C GLY A 41 2.50 -12.25 1.16
N ARG A 42 2.90 -11.54 2.22
CA ARG A 42 4.24 -10.93 2.41
C ARG A 42 4.64 -10.00 1.28
N LEU A 43 3.68 -9.21 0.79
CA LEU A 43 3.96 -8.12 -0.12
C LEU A 43 4.45 -6.92 0.70
N LEU A 44 5.71 -6.53 0.53
CA LEU A 44 6.29 -5.36 1.16
C LEU A 44 6.15 -4.14 0.25
N GLY A 45 5.65 -3.05 0.83
CA GLY A 45 5.79 -1.71 0.25
C GLY A 45 7.09 -1.09 0.72
N ILE A 46 7.99 -0.81 -0.22
CA ILE A 46 9.33 -0.28 0.08
C ILE A 46 9.53 1.02 -0.70
N MET A 47 9.92 2.06 0.01
CA MET A 47 10.29 3.35 -0.56
C MET A 47 11.81 3.49 -0.60
N GLN A 48 12.36 3.80 -1.76
CA GLN A 48 13.79 4.09 -1.95
C GLN A 48 13.93 5.36 -2.79
N GLY A 49 14.11 6.52 -2.12
CA GLY A 49 14.02 7.82 -2.79
C GLY A 49 12.65 7.99 -3.47
N ASN A 50 12.66 8.27 -4.78
CA ASN A 50 11.45 8.38 -5.61
C ASN A 50 11.03 7.05 -6.27
N ARG A 51 11.48 5.91 -5.74
CA ARG A 51 11.11 4.58 -6.25
C ARG A 51 10.23 3.83 -5.26
N LEU A 52 9.08 3.37 -5.75
CA LEU A 52 8.22 2.41 -5.07
C LEU A 52 8.62 1.01 -5.51
N ILE A 53 8.96 0.16 -4.55
CA ILE A 53 9.30 -1.24 -4.78
C ILE A 53 8.22 -2.10 -4.13
N HIS A 54 7.59 -2.95 -4.95
CA HIS A 54 6.69 -4.01 -4.51
C HIS A 54 7.48 -5.32 -4.44
N LEU A 55 7.75 -5.81 -3.23
CA LEU A 55 8.51 -7.04 -3.03
C LEU A 55 7.63 -8.11 -2.39
N ARG A 56 7.29 -9.16 -3.13
CA ARG A 56 6.62 -10.33 -2.55
C ARG A 56 7.67 -11.37 -2.11
N ALA A 57 7.87 -11.48 -0.80
CA ALA A 57 8.88 -12.38 -0.25
C ALA A 57 8.34 -13.80 0.00
N ARG A 58 9.12 -14.83 -0.35
CA ARG A 58 8.78 -16.24 0.01
C ARG A 58 8.93 -16.50 1.50
N ARG A 59 9.95 -15.90 2.11
CA ARG A 59 10.28 -15.93 3.54
C ARG A 59 10.62 -14.50 3.96
N LEU A 60 10.21 -14.10 5.16
CA LEU A 60 10.39 -12.72 5.64
C LEU A 60 11.15 -12.72 6.97
N LEU A 61 12.36 -12.16 7.00
CA LEU A 61 13.12 -11.95 8.24
C LEU A 61 12.94 -10.49 8.67
N LEU A 62 12.40 -10.28 9.86
CA LEU A 62 12.13 -8.97 10.44
C LEU A 62 13.07 -8.70 11.61
N ALA A 63 13.88 -7.65 11.48
CA ALA A 63 14.74 -7.14 12.56
C ALA A 63 14.52 -5.63 12.77
N PRO A 64 13.29 -5.19 13.10
CA PRO A 64 12.94 -3.76 13.13
C PRO A 64 13.53 -3.03 14.35
N GLY A 65 14.01 -3.74 15.36
CA GLY A 65 14.58 -3.14 16.57
C GLY A 65 13.53 -2.73 17.60
N ARG A 66 13.83 -1.69 18.38
CA ARG A 66 13.00 -1.17 19.48
C ARG A 66 13.02 0.38 19.53
N HIS A 67 12.00 0.97 20.17
CA HIS A 67 11.87 2.40 20.44
C HIS A 67 12.03 2.69 21.93
N GLU A 68 12.59 3.86 22.28
CA GLU A 68 12.62 4.33 23.66
C GLU A 68 11.24 4.74 24.13
N ILE A 69 10.98 4.49 25.41
CA ILE A 69 9.78 4.95 26.09
C ILE A 69 10.13 6.27 26.81
N PRO A 70 9.49 7.40 26.48
CA PRO A 70 9.65 8.64 27.25
C PRO A 70 9.19 8.48 28.70
N GLU A 71 9.85 9.18 29.62
CA GLU A 71 9.43 9.23 31.01
C GLU A 71 8.33 10.28 31.23
N LEU A 72 7.38 9.97 32.11
CA LEU A 72 6.29 10.88 32.43
C LEU A 72 6.57 11.58 33.76
N PHE A 73 6.65 12.90 33.73
CA PHE A 73 6.85 13.77 34.90
C PHE A 73 6.32 15.17 34.58
N GLU A 74 6.33 16.07 35.57
CA GLU A 74 5.80 17.43 35.40
C GLU A 74 6.67 18.26 34.45
N ASP A 75 6.04 18.88 33.46
CA ASP A 75 6.67 19.65 32.38
C ASP A 75 7.70 18.84 31.56
N ASN A 76 7.34 17.61 31.18
CA ASN A 76 8.20 16.69 30.42
C ASN A 76 8.32 16.99 28.91
N ASP A 77 7.80 18.12 28.43
CA ASP A 77 7.81 18.56 27.03
C ASP A 77 8.90 19.60 26.72
N ARG A 78 9.58 20.11 27.75
CA ARG A 78 10.52 21.23 27.61
C ARG A 78 11.67 20.94 26.65
N PRO A 79 12.02 21.87 25.73
CA PRO A 79 13.25 21.78 24.94
C PRO A 79 14.49 21.62 25.83
N GLY A 80 15.30 20.59 25.58
CA GLY A 80 16.40 20.18 26.46
C GLY A 80 16.14 18.82 27.12
N ILE A 81 14.92 18.31 27.08
CA ILE A 81 14.64 16.91 27.44
C ILE A 81 14.90 16.03 26.21
N PHE A 82 15.77 15.04 26.36
CA PHE A 82 16.12 14.10 25.32
C PHE A 82 16.03 12.66 25.83
N LEU A 83 15.68 11.75 24.94
CA LEU A 83 15.84 10.32 25.16
C LEU A 83 17.33 9.94 25.03
N SER A 84 17.70 8.83 25.67
CA SER A 84 19.10 8.41 25.83
C SER A 84 19.81 8.16 24.49
N ARG A 85 19.17 7.51 23.51
CA ARG A 85 19.74 7.38 22.14
C ARG A 85 19.79 8.70 21.41
N GLY A 86 18.87 9.62 21.69
CA GLY A 86 18.91 10.98 21.13
C GLY A 86 20.23 11.67 21.48
N VAL A 87 20.57 11.72 22.77
CA VAL A 87 21.83 12.29 23.26
C VAL A 87 23.04 11.53 22.73
N ARG A 88 23.01 10.19 22.81
CA ARG A 88 24.10 9.33 22.31
C ARG A 88 24.38 9.57 20.82
N ARG A 89 23.35 9.72 19.99
CA ARG A 89 23.49 10.03 18.56
C ARG A 89 24.05 11.44 18.34
N LEU A 90 23.56 12.45 19.05
CA LEU A 90 24.09 13.82 18.97
C LEU A 90 25.60 13.85 19.19
N VAL A 91 26.08 13.17 20.24
CA VAL A 91 27.50 13.15 20.57
C VAL A 91 28.29 12.25 19.60
N ASN A 92 27.89 10.98 19.44
CA ASN A 92 28.72 10.00 18.73
C ASN A 92 28.69 10.14 17.21
N LEU A 93 27.51 10.45 16.65
CA LEU A 93 27.33 10.48 15.21
C LEU A 93 27.54 11.88 14.63
N TYR A 94 27.20 12.91 15.40
CA TYR A 94 27.19 14.29 14.94
C TYR A 94 28.23 15.19 15.65
N GLY A 95 28.92 14.71 16.70
CA GLY A 95 29.92 15.49 17.42
C GLY A 95 29.35 16.72 18.14
N VAL A 96 28.05 16.73 18.43
CA VAL A 96 27.34 17.86 19.05
C VAL A 96 27.44 17.77 20.57
N ASN A 97 27.95 18.83 21.20
CA ASN A 97 27.95 18.94 22.65
C ASN A 97 26.55 19.35 23.16
N PRO A 98 25.87 18.50 23.97
CA PRO A 98 24.52 18.80 24.47
C PRO A 98 24.50 19.85 25.59
N GLY A 99 25.63 20.26 26.16
CA GLY A 99 25.71 21.19 27.30
C GLY A 99 25.84 20.47 28.64
N ARG A 100 25.22 21.02 29.70
CA ARG A 100 25.21 20.39 31.04
C ARG A 100 24.13 19.33 31.13
N VAL A 101 24.52 18.06 31.19
CA VAL A 101 23.60 16.92 31.11
C VAL A 101 23.33 16.32 32.49
N LEU A 102 22.07 16.19 32.85
CA LEU A 102 21.60 15.31 33.93
C LEU A 102 21.13 13.99 33.30
N VAL A 103 21.74 12.87 33.69
CA VAL A 103 21.30 11.55 33.21
C VAL A 103 20.34 10.93 34.23
N VAL A 104 19.18 10.49 33.76
CA VAL A 104 18.16 9.79 34.55
C VAL A 104 18.05 8.36 34.05
N ALA A 105 18.67 7.43 34.77
CA ALA A 105 18.75 6.02 34.43
C ALA A 105 17.71 5.20 35.21
N ARG A 106 16.94 4.38 34.48
CA ARG A 106 16.04 3.37 35.03
C ARG A 106 16.55 1.93 34.84
N ASN A 107 17.67 1.77 34.15
CA ASN A 107 18.30 0.51 33.79
C ASN A 107 19.82 0.71 33.62
N ASP A 108 20.56 -0.38 33.43
CA ASP A 108 22.03 -0.30 33.31
C ASP A 108 22.48 0.37 32.01
N GLU A 109 21.69 0.33 30.92
CA GLU A 109 22.03 1.05 29.68
C GLU A 109 22.15 2.58 29.93
N GLY A 110 21.30 3.14 30.81
CA GLY A 110 21.41 4.54 31.23
C GLY A 110 22.70 4.84 32.01
N ILE A 111 23.15 3.90 32.84
CA ILE A 111 24.41 3.99 33.58
C ILE A 111 25.61 3.90 32.63
N GLU A 112 25.57 2.98 31.68
CA GLU A 112 26.58 2.86 30.62
C GLU A 112 26.67 4.11 29.76
N LEU A 113 25.53 4.70 29.39
CA LEU A 113 25.50 5.95 28.64
C LEU A 113 26.18 7.08 29.43
N ALA A 114 25.91 7.21 30.74
CA ALA A 114 26.58 8.22 31.55
C ALA A 114 28.10 8.05 31.52
N ARG A 115 28.60 6.81 31.61
CA ARG A 115 30.03 6.49 31.53
C ARG A 115 30.63 6.90 30.18
N GLU A 116 29.93 6.61 29.09
CA GLU A 116 30.35 6.97 27.74
C GLU A 116 30.39 8.49 27.54
N LEU A 117 29.33 9.21 27.95
CA LEU A 117 29.29 10.66 27.84
C LEU A 117 30.45 11.31 28.61
N MET A 118 30.76 10.81 29.81
CA MET A 118 31.91 11.27 30.57
C MET A 118 33.25 11.01 29.86
N SER A 119 33.45 9.81 29.30
CA SER A 119 34.71 9.47 28.61
C SER A 119 34.94 10.31 27.36
N GLN A 120 33.86 10.85 26.79
CA GLN A 120 33.86 11.76 25.64
C GLN A 120 33.95 13.24 26.04
N GLY A 121 34.08 13.55 27.34
CA GLY A 121 34.23 14.90 27.85
C GLY A 121 32.92 15.71 27.93
N VAL A 122 31.76 15.05 27.85
CA VAL A 122 30.46 15.70 28.08
C VAL A 122 30.33 16.05 29.56
N ARG A 123 29.88 17.28 29.84
CA ARG A 123 29.71 17.77 31.21
C ARG A 123 28.45 17.21 31.83
N LEU A 124 28.59 16.10 32.55
CA LEU A 124 27.53 15.60 33.42
C LEU A 124 27.43 16.46 34.70
N VAL A 125 26.20 16.80 35.11
CA VAL A 125 25.92 17.51 36.37
C VAL A 125 25.36 16.59 37.45
N GLY A 126 24.97 15.39 37.08
CA GLY A 126 24.53 14.34 38.01
C GLY A 126 24.08 13.09 37.27
N LEU A 127 24.06 11.98 38.00
CA LEU A 127 23.49 10.71 37.58
C LEU A 127 22.40 10.32 38.57
N VAL A 128 21.19 10.12 38.09
CA VAL A 128 20.06 9.61 38.87
C VAL A 128 19.89 8.14 38.55
N ASP A 129 19.95 7.29 39.56
CA ASP A 129 19.57 5.88 39.46
C ASP A 129 18.39 5.68 40.40
N ASN A 130 17.21 5.40 39.85
CA ASN A 130 16.00 5.25 40.65
C ASN A 130 15.98 3.95 41.47
N ARG A 131 16.91 3.03 41.23
CA ARG A 131 16.96 1.72 41.88
C ARG A 131 17.72 1.81 43.20
N ILE A 132 17.23 1.08 44.20
CA ILE A 132 17.83 1.03 45.54
C ILE A 132 19.00 0.02 45.57
N GLU A 133 18.88 -1.09 44.85
CA GLU A 133 19.84 -2.22 44.86
C GLU A 133 20.69 -2.33 43.58
N ALA A 134 20.99 -1.21 42.91
CA ALA A 134 21.77 -1.25 41.67
C ALA A 134 23.22 -1.72 41.92
N LYS A 135 23.58 -2.92 41.43
CA LYS A 135 24.92 -3.50 41.55
C LYS A 135 26.00 -2.74 40.77
N GLN A 136 25.67 -2.13 39.63
CA GLN A 136 26.66 -1.55 38.71
C GLN A 136 27.05 -0.09 39.01
N ALA A 137 26.09 0.77 39.37
CA ALA A 137 26.38 2.17 39.76
C ALA A 137 27.20 2.25 41.07
N GLY A 138 27.20 1.13 41.84
CA GLY A 138 27.94 0.81 43.05
C GLY A 138 29.43 1.14 43.06
N ASN A 139 30.13 0.70 42.02
CA ASN A 139 31.52 0.30 42.12
C ASN A 139 32.51 1.27 41.45
N GLN A 140 32.06 2.46 41.03
CA GLN A 140 32.86 3.40 40.24
C GLN A 140 32.87 4.80 40.86
N ASP A 141 34.02 5.48 40.78
CA ASP A 141 34.15 6.91 41.08
C ASP A 141 33.60 7.75 39.90
N TRP A 142 32.37 8.24 40.06
CA TRP A 142 31.65 8.98 39.04
C TRP A 142 32.11 10.43 38.87
N LYS A 143 32.90 11.00 39.80
CA LYS A 143 33.32 12.42 39.78
C LYS A 143 32.16 13.44 39.62
N VAL A 144 30.91 12.99 39.68
CA VAL A 144 29.67 13.77 39.64
C VAL A 144 28.70 13.22 40.69
N PRO A 145 27.76 14.03 41.21
CA PRO A 145 26.79 13.56 42.19
C PRO A 145 25.95 12.38 41.68
N LEU A 146 25.90 11.30 42.47
CA LEU A 146 25.07 10.12 42.22
C LEU A 146 23.86 10.12 43.15
N TYR A 147 22.66 10.17 42.59
CA TYR A 147 21.39 10.21 43.32
C TYR A 147 20.70 8.85 43.22
N ARG A 148 21.01 7.94 44.16
CA ARG A 148 20.41 6.60 44.23
C ARG A 148 19.04 6.61 44.92
N GLY A 149 18.09 5.88 44.35
CA GLY A 149 16.72 5.85 44.82
C GLY A 149 15.98 7.19 44.65
N TYR A 150 16.49 8.10 43.82
CA TYR A 150 15.80 9.34 43.48
C TYR A 150 15.03 9.18 42.17
N ARG A 151 13.94 9.92 42.04
CA ARG A 151 13.18 10.04 40.79
C ARG A 151 13.15 11.48 40.30
N LEU A 152 13.10 11.65 38.98
CA LEU A 152 12.79 12.93 38.36
C LEU A 152 11.30 13.23 38.55
N VAL A 153 10.97 14.41 39.09
CA VAL A 153 9.57 14.81 39.31
C VAL A 153 9.13 15.99 38.47
N LYS A 154 10.08 16.87 38.09
CA LYS A 154 9.77 18.09 37.34
C LYS A 154 10.98 18.60 36.55
N ALA A 155 10.77 19.08 35.33
CA ALA A 155 11.74 19.91 34.63
C ALA A 155 11.48 21.41 34.85
N LEU A 156 12.54 22.15 35.14
CA LEU A 156 12.51 23.60 35.37
C LEU A 156 12.80 24.37 34.09
N GLY A 157 12.29 25.60 34.04
CA GLY A 157 12.45 26.52 32.91
C GLY A 157 11.11 26.84 32.26
N ARG A 158 11.11 27.66 31.19
CA ARG A 158 9.89 27.99 30.42
C ARG A 158 10.07 27.71 28.93
N LYS A 159 11.09 28.31 28.32
CA LYS A 159 11.43 28.14 26.89
C LYS A 159 12.35 26.95 26.61
N ARG A 160 13.08 26.49 27.63
CA ARG A 160 14.02 25.37 27.63
C ARG A 160 14.27 24.91 29.06
N VAL A 161 14.84 23.74 29.21
CA VAL A 161 15.35 23.22 30.48
C VAL A 161 16.41 24.19 31.05
N THR A 162 16.26 24.52 32.33
CA THR A 162 17.29 25.20 33.13
C THR A 162 17.67 24.39 34.38
N GLY A 163 16.91 23.34 34.68
CA GLY A 163 17.14 22.48 35.82
C GLY A 163 16.11 21.37 35.93
N ALA A 164 16.24 20.57 36.98
CA ALA A 164 15.36 19.45 37.30
C ALA A 164 15.15 19.37 38.81
N ILE A 165 13.97 18.93 39.23
CA ILE A 165 13.69 18.58 40.63
C ILE A 165 13.71 17.06 40.75
N LEU A 166 14.50 16.58 41.70
CA LEU A 166 14.53 15.19 42.13
C LEU A 166 13.86 15.03 43.50
N GLU A 167 13.28 13.86 43.72
CA GLU A 167 12.69 13.47 45.00
C GLU A 167 13.13 12.06 45.38
N LYS A 168 13.47 11.82 46.65
CA LYS A 168 13.82 10.49 47.15
C LYS A 168 12.58 9.58 47.13
N SER A 169 12.73 8.39 46.56
CA SER A 169 11.66 7.41 46.44
C SER A 169 11.51 6.61 47.73
N HIS A 170 10.36 6.72 48.41
CA HIS A 170 10.02 5.89 49.57
C HIS A 170 9.27 4.64 49.09
N LEU A 171 10.00 3.59 48.69
CA LEU A 171 9.38 2.36 48.16
C LEU A 171 9.26 1.24 49.20
N THR A 172 9.60 1.47 50.47
CA THR A 172 9.71 0.40 51.49
C THR A 172 9.27 0.78 52.91
N GLU A 173 8.21 1.58 53.10
CA GLU A 173 7.55 1.63 54.43
C GLU A 173 6.01 1.48 54.31
N PRO A 174 5.38 0.64 55.15
CA PRO A 174 3.93 0.57 55.23
C PRO A 174 3.38 1.93 55.66
N VAL A 175 2.27 2.34 55.05
CA VAL A 175 1.45 3.46 55.49
C VAL A 175 1.02 3.20 56.93
N HIS A 176 1.74 3.76 57.90
CA HIS A 176 1.33 4.19 59.25
C HIS A 176 2.58 4.35 60.13
N ALA A 177 3.30 5.45 59.96
CA ALA A 177 4.18 5.99 60.98
C ALA A 177 4.11 7.52 60.94
N SER A 178 4.09 8.10 62.14
CA SER A 178 3.75 9.47 62.47
C SER A 178 4.65 10.54 61.83
N ALA A 179 4.08 11.73 61.75
CA ALA A 179 4.62 12.97 61.21
C ALA A 179 6.04 13.37 61.67
N ALA A 180 6.65 14.14 60.76
CA ALA A 180 7.81 15.04 60.89
C ALA A 180 9.16 14.52 60.37
N GLN A 181 9.65 15.25 59.34
CA GLN A 181 11.05 15.34 58.85
C GLN A 181 11.62 14.15 58.06
N ASP A 182 11.46 14.18 56.72
CA ASP A 182 12.57 14.12 55.73
C ASP A 182 12.03 13.82 54.31
N ARG A 183 11.43 14.83 53.65
CA ARG A 183 11.16 14.80 52.19
C ARG A 183 12.29 15.53 51.47
N SER A 184 13.42 14.87 51.24
CA SER A 184 14.60 15.47 50.58
C SER A 184 14.35 15.67 49.08
N ARG A 185 13.81 16.84 48.73
CA ARG A 185 13.79 17.34 47.34
C ARG A 185 15.10 18.03 47.01
N VAL A 186 15.64 17.75 45.84
CA VAL A 186 16.90 18.34 45.36
C VAL A 186 16.66 19.01 44.02
N GLU A 187 17.10 20.26 43.89
CA GLU A 187 17.12 20.98 42.62
C GLU A 187 18.52 20.87 41.99
N ILE A 188 18.56 20.53 40.70
CA ILE A 188 19.80 20.41 39.92
C ILE A 188 19.72 21.33 38.71
N GLN A 189 20.69 22.22 38.58
CA GLN A 189 20.82 23.10 37.41
C GLN A 189 21.44 22.32 36.23
N CYS A 190 20.72 22.21 35.13
CA CYS A 190 21.13 21.50 33.92
C CYS A 190 20.57 22.19 32.67
N ASP A 191 21.19 21.93 31.51
CA ASP A 191 20.69 22.39 30.21
C ASP A 191 19.97 21.27 29.46
N VAL A 192 20.34 20.02 29.76
CA VAL A 192 19.77 18.81 29.17
C VAL A 192 19.41 17.79 30.24
N ILE A 193 18.21 17.21 30.13
CA ILE A 193 17.79 16.04 30.89
C ILE A 193 17.77 14.86 29.92
N CYS A 194 18.62 13.86 30.18
CA CYS A 194 18.76 12.66 29.36
C CYS A 194 18.02 11.50 30.02
N LEU A 195 16.92 11.05 29.42
CA LEU A 195 16.03 10.03 29.97
C LEU A 195 16.36 8.65 29.40
N ALA A 196 16.66 7.69 30.28
CA ALA A 196 16.86 6.28 29.97
C ALA A 196 15.85 5.42 30.76
N LYS A 197 14.56 5.51 30.40
CA LYS A 197 13.45 4.76 31.05
C LYS A 197 13.45 3.28 30.64
N GLY A 198 13.54 3.01 29.34
CA GLY A 198 13.39 1.66 28.81
C GLY A 198 12.88 1.67 27.37
N TRP A 199 12.44 0.50 26.91
CA TRP A 199 12.22 0.24 25.48
C TRP A 199 10.97 -0.56 25.20
N GLN A 200 10.38 -0.33 24.03
CA GLN A 200 9.32 -1.15 23.47
C GLN A 200 9.73 -1.65 22.09
N ALA A 201 9.55 -2.96 21.84
CA ALA A 201 9.82 -3.57 20.54
C ALA A 201 9.04 -2.86 19.41
N GLN A 202 9.62 -2.74 18.21
CA GLN A 202 8.90 -2.20 17.05
C GLN A 202 7.97 -3.28 16.46
N LEU A 203 6.69 -3.23 16.82
CA LEU A 203 5.72 -4.29 16.50
C LEU A 203 5.06 -4.15 15.12
N GLY A 204 5.20 -3.00 14.45
CA GLY A 204 4.41 -2.65 13.27
C GLY A 204 4.48 -3.69 12.15
N LEU A 205 5.68 -4.02 11.67
CA LEU A 205 5.85 -5.02 10.60
C LEU A 205 5.53 -6.44 11.06
N LEU A 206 5.76 -6.76 12.34
CA LEU A 206 5.45 -8.08 12.89
C LEU A 206 3.94 -8.31 12.84
N TYR A 207 3.16 -7.37 13.37
CA TYR A 207 1.70 -7.44 13.35
C TYR A 207 1.16 -7.52 11.92
N GLN A 208 1.66 -6.66 11.02
CA GLN A 208 1.25 -6.65 9.61
C GLN A 208 1.65 -7.92 8.83
N SER A 209 2.63 -8.68 9.34
CA SER A 209 3.01 -9.98 8.78
C SER A 209 2.21 -11.16 9.31
N GLY A 210 1.24 -10.91 10.20
CA GLY A 210 0.39 -11.95 10.80
C GLY A 210 0.89 -12.50 12.13
N CYS A 211 1.91 -11.89 12.75
CA CYS A 211 2.31 -12.27 14.11
C CYS A 211 1.24 -11.86 15.13
N GLN A 212 0.95 -12.74 16.08
CA GLN A 212 0.13 -12.39 17.25
C GLN A 212 1.02 -11.76 18.31
N ILE A 213 0.58 -10.63 18.87
CA ILE A 213 1.34 -9.83 19.84
C ILE A 213 0.74 -10.00 21.23
N GLY A 214 1.58 -10.12 22.25
CA GLY A 214 1.15 -10.10 23.65
C GLY A 214 2.22 -9.55 24.59
N PHE A 215 1.85 -9.34 25.86
CA PHE A 215 2.70 -8.73 26.86
C PHE A 215 3.53 -9.77 27.61
N ASP A 216 4.83 -9.51 27.75
CA ASP A 216 5.80 -10.34 28.47
C ASP A 216 6.08 -9.70 29.83
N GLU A 217 5.41 -10.19 30.89
CA GLU A 217 5.51 -9.65 32.26
C GLU A 217 6.94 -9.68 32.82
N ALA A 218 7.74 -10.69 32.46
CA ALA A 218 9.11 -10.80 32.96
C ALA A 218 10.03 -9.71 32.40
N ARG A 219 9.73 -9.20 31.19
CA ARG A 219 10.50 -8.17 30.50
C ARG A 219 9.78 -6.82 30.42
N GLN A 220 8.54 -6.76 30.88
CA GLN A 220 7.64 -5.61 30.82
C GLN A 220 7.56 -4.97 29.42
N MET A 221 7.36 -5.80 28.39
CA MET A 221 7.25 -5.34 27.00
C MET A 221 6.31 -6.19 26.14
N PHE A 222 5.70 -5.60 25.12
CA PHE A 222 4.96 -6.38 24.11
C PHE A 222 5.90 -7.04 23.11
N ARG A 223 5.60 -8.30 22.74
CA ARG A 223 6.40 -9.13 21.82
C ARG A 223 5.50 -10.05 20.99
N ALA A 224 6.05 -10.64 19.94
CA ALA A 224 5.36 -11.70 19.21
C ALA A 224 5.25 -12.98 20.06
N GLN A 225 4.04 -13.50 20.21
CA GLN A 225 3.74 -14.78 20.86
C GLN A 225 3.66 -15.91 19.83
N THR A 226 2.97 -15.64 18.71
CA THR A 226 2.82 -16.57 17.59
C THR A 226 3.41 -15.93 16.34
N ILE A 227 4.22 -16.69 15.60
CA ILE A 227 4.90 -16.24 14.38
C ILE A 227 4.53 -17.21 13.25
N PRO A 228 4.05 -16.72 12.09
CA PRO A 228 3.80 -17.57 10.92
C PRO A 228 5.06 -18.32 10.50
N GLY A 229 4.92 -19.56 10.01
CA GLY A 229 6.06 -20.44 9.70
C GLY A 229 6.98 -19.96 8.55
N ASP A 230 6.63 -18.88 7.88
CA ASP A 230 7.44 -18.23 6.84
C ASP A 230 7.89 -16.80 7.21
N VAL A 231 7.68 -16.40 8.46
CA VAL A 231 8.19 -15.18 9.07
C VAL A 231 9.22 -15.56 10.14
N PHE A 232 10.32 -14.82 10.19
CA PHE A 232 11.40 -14.99 11.16
C PHE A 232 11.66 -13.63 11.81
N ILE A 233 12.02 -13.60 13.09
CA ILE A 233 12.32 -12.36 13.80
C ILE A 233 13.72 -12.42 14.39
N ALA A 234 14.42 -11.28 14.41
CA ALA A 234 15.77 -11.18 14.93
C ALA A 234 16.02 -9.84 15.64
N GLY A 235 17.01 -9.82 16.52
CA GLY A 235 17.48 -8.62 17.19
C GLY A 235 16.58 -8.14 18.34
N GLU A 236 16.60 -6.83 18.58
CA GLU A 236 16.05 -6.20 19.79
C GLU A 236 14.53 -6.40 19.94
N VAL A 237 13.83 -6.72 18.85
CA VAL A 237 12.39 -7.03 18.85
C VAL A 237 12.06 -8.28 19.69
N GLN A 238 13.06 -9.12 19.96
CA GLN A 238 12.96 -10.29 20.83
C GLN A 238 13.26 -9.99 22.31
N GLY A 239 13.44 -8.72 22.69
CA GLY A 239 13.79 -8.34 24.06
C GLY A 239 15.23 -8.67 24.44
N ARG A 240 16.11 -8.80 23.44
CA ARG A 240 17.56 -9.03 23.61
C ARG A 240 18.31 -7.70 23.47
N ASP A 241 19.42 -7.55 24.18
CA ASP A 241 20.16 -6.29 24.29
C ASP A 241 21.67 -6.42 24.02
N SER A 242 22.29 -7.55 24.39
CA SER A 242 23.72 -7.76 24.16
C SER A 242 24.05 -7.94 22.67
N LEU A 243 25.15 -7.34 22.21
CA LEU A 243 25.56 -7.43 20.80
C LEU A 243 25.70 -8.89 20.33
N GLU A 244 26.24 -9.77 21.17
CA GLU A 244 26.40 -11.19 20.85
C GLU A 244 25.04 -11.88 20.64
N SER A 245 24.06 -11.64 21.54
CA SER A 245 22.71 -12.21 21.39
C SER A 245 21.99 -11.68 20.15
N LEU A 246 22.15 -10.38 19.84
CA LEU A 246 21.58 -9.76 18.64
C LEU A 246 22.12 -10.40 17.36
N VAL A 247 23.45 -10.55 17.25
CA VAL A 247 24.10 -11.17 16.09
C VAL A 247 23.70 -12.63 15.94
N LEU A 248 23.73 -13.41 17.02
CA LEU A 248 23.35 -14.82 17.00
C LEU A 248 21.88 -15.00 16.63
N SER A 249 20.98 -14.16 17.13
CA SER A 249 19.56 -14.23 16.76
C SER A 249 19.33 -14.00 15.26
N GLY A 250 20.09 -13.08 14.65
CA GLY A 250 20.06 -12.84 13.20
C GLY A 250 20.61 -14.03 12.41
N GLN A 251 21.70 -14.64 12.88
CA GLN A 251 22.25 -15.85 12.26
C GLN A 251 21.25 -17.02 12.31
N ILE A 252 20.62 -17.25 13.47
CA ILE A 252 19.61 -18.30 13.65
C ILE A 252 18.43 -18.07 12.70
N ALA A 253 17.83 -16.88 12.72
CA ALA A 253 16.70 -16.54 11.87
C ALA A 253 17.03 -16.69 10.38
N GLY A 254 18.23 -16.28 9.96
CA GLY A 254 18.70 -16.44 8.58
C GLY A 254 18.88 -17.89 8.17
N LEU A 255 19.50 -18.72 9.03
CA LEU A 255 19.69 -20.15 8.79
C LEU A 255 18.34 -20.89 8.75
N GLU A 256 17.40 -20.55 9.63
CA GLU A 256 16.05 -21.13 9.65
C GLU A 256 15.27 -20.79 8.37
N ALA A 257 15.37 -19.55 7.89
CA ALA A 257 14.76 -19.14 6.63
C ALA A 257 15.26 -19.94 5.43
N LEU A 258 16.55 -20.33 5.45
CA LEU A 258 17.20 -21.09 4.37
C LEU A 258 17.01 -22.61 4.47
N ARG A 259 16.61 -23.14 5.63
CA ARG A 259 16.58 -24.59 5.93
C ARG A 259 15.85 -25.43 4.88
N ASN A 260 14.77 -24.91 4.31
CA ASN A 260 13.95 -25.62 3.32
C ASN A 260 14.26 -25.23 1.86
N MET A 261 15.25 -24.36 1.62
CA MET A 261 15.59 -23.84 0.29
C MET A 261 16.88 -24.45 -0.29
N ALA A 262 17.80 -24.93 0.56
CA ALA A 262 19.09 -25.44 0.12
C ALA A 262 19.07 -26.97 -0.07
N ALA A 263 18.66 -27.43 -1.26
CA ALA A 263 18.91 -28.81 -1.67
C ALA A 263 20.42 -29.00 -1.93
N GLY A 264 21.12 -29.71 -1.03
CA GLY A 264 22.54 -30.06 -1.18
C GLY A 264 23.49 -29.61 -0.04
N ALA A 265 23.10 -28.65 0.80
CA ALA A 265 23.91 -28.14 1.92
C ALA A 265 23.24 -28.29 3.30
N ARG A 266 22.23 -29.17 3.39
CA ARG A 266 21.33 -29.28 4.54
C ARG A 266 22.06 -29.66 5.84
N ALA A 267 22.99 -30.60 5.78
CA ALA A 267 23.73 -31.05 6.96
C ALA A 267 24.66 -29.97 7.55
N ASP A 268 25.34 -29.17 6.70
CA ASP A 268 26.17 -28.05 7.19
C ASP A 268 25.31 -26.93 7.79
N LEU A 269 24.19 -26.60 7.13
CA LEU A 269 23.23 -25.62 7.63
C LEU A 269 22.65 -26.04 8.99
N GLU A 270 22.23 -27.30 9.14
CA GLU A 270 21.73 -27.85 10.39
C GLU A 270 22.81 -27.81 11.49
N ALA A 271 24.05 -28.21 11.18
CA ALA A 271 25.15 -28.13 12.14
C ALA A 271 25.46 -26.70 12.59
N ARG A 272 25.42 -25.72 11.67
CA ARG A 272 25.61 -24.29 11.98
C ARG A 272 24.47 -23.74 12.83
N LEU A 273 23.23 -24.13 12.52
CA LEU A 273 22.05 -23.73 13.27
C LEU A 273 22.12 -24.27 14.70
N ASP A 274 22.46 -25.54 14.88
CA ASP A 274 22.60 -26.16 16.19
C ASP A 274 23.70 -25.51 17.04
N ARG A 275 24.87 -25.23 16.45
CA ARG A 275 25.94 -24.48 17.13
C ARG A 275 25.47 -23.10 17.58
N SER A 276 24.79 -22.37 16.69
CA SER A 276 24.30 -21.01 16.98
C SER A 276 23.25 -21.04 18.09
N ARG A 277 22.34 -22.03 18.09
CA ARG A 277 21.31 -22.20 19.12
C ARG A 277 21.90 -22.56 20.48
N ARG A 278 22.90 -23.45 20.54
CA ARG A 278 23.59 -23.77 21.80
C ARG A 278 24.25 -22.54 22.39
N ARG A 279 25.02 -21.82 21.58
CA ARG A 279 25.67 -20.57 22.00
C ARG A 279 24.64 -19.52 22.45
N PHE A 280 23.53 -19.40 21.73
CA PHE A 280 22.46 -18.47 22.09
C PHE A 280 21.73 -18.85 23.38
N ALA A 281 21.62 -20.14 23.71
CA ALA A 281 21.04 -20.62 24.97
C ALA A 281 21.99 -20.48 26.17
N GLU A 282 23.30 -20.53 25.93
CA GLU A 282 24.34 -20.27 26.95
C GLU A 282 24.43 -18.80 27.35
N LEU A 283 24.01 -17.89 26.46
CA LEU A 283 23.87 -16.49 26.81
C LEU A 283 22.74 -16.37 27.82
N SER A 284 23.11 -16.07 29.06
CA SER A 284 22.15 -15.68 30.07
C SER A 284 21.31 -14.55 29.51
N ASP A 285 19.99 -14.70 29.63
CA ASP A 285 19.06 -13.61 29.40
C ASP A 285 19.08 -12.68 30.61
N ASP A 286 20.29 -12.29 31.04
CA ASP A 286 20.59 -11.22 31.98
C ASP A 286 20.19 -9.86 31.38
N GLY A 287 19.26 -9.88 30.42
CA GLY A 287 18.77 -8.70 29.76
C GLY A 287 18.51 -7.67 30.83
N ASN A 288 18.89 -6.44 30.51
CA ASN A 288 18.51 -5.22 31.19
C ASN A 288 16.99 -5.02 31.22
N SER A 289 16.19 -6.12 31.27
CA SER A 289 14.96 -6.21 32.01
C SER A 289 15.13 -5.38 33.26
N LEU A 290 14.29 -4.35 33.33
CA LEU A 290 14.05 -3.51 34.50
C LEU A 290 14.33 -4.34 35.76
N SER A 291 15.54 -4.19 36.31
CA SER A 291 15.95 -4.97 37.46
C SER A 291 14.98 -4.62 38.57
N VAL A 292 14.11 -5.58 38.86
CA VAL A 292 13.06 -5.66 39.88
C VAL A 292 13.17 -4.54 40.92
N GLY A 293 12.18 -3.66 40.92
CA GLY A 293 11.99 -2.67 41.96
C GLY A 293 11.34 -1.40 41.44
N SER A 294 10.06 -1.22 41.77
CA SER A 294 9.23 -0.04 41.55
C SER A 294 8.62 0.14 40.18
N SER A 295 7.35 -0.25 40.12
CA SER A 295 6.28 0.40 39.37
C SER A 295 6.75 1.33 38.24
N LEU A 296 6.65 0.79 37.02
CA LEU A 296 6.64 1.55 35.77
C LEU A 296 5.70 2.79 35.88
N SER A 297 4.67 2.68 36.73
CA SER A 297 3.88 3.81 37.21
C SER A 297 4.74 4.84 37.95
N SER A 298 4.87 6.00 37.32
CA SER A 298 5.19 7.29 37.93
C SER A 298 4.25 7.50 39.13
N GLY A 299 4.64 7.04 40.31
CA GLY A 299 3.85 7.08 41.54
C GLY A 299 3.70 8.49 42.11
N GLY A 300 2.99 9.37 41.41
CA GLY A 300 2.61 10.70 41.88
C GLY A 300 1.16 10.98 41.54
N SER A 301 0.48 11.79 42.36
CA SER A 301 -0.84 12.31 42.03
C SER A 301 -0.73 13.11 40.73
N TRP A 302 -1.45 12.67 39.70
CA TRP A 302 -1.51 13.31 38.38
C TRP A 302 -2.47 14.51 38.38
N GLU A 303 -3.46 14.49 39.29
CA GLU A 303 -4.39 15.59 39.56
C GLU A 303 -3.62 16.90 39.73
N SER A 304 -3.75 17.80 38.75
CA SER A 304 -3.15 19.16 38.64
C SER A 304 -1.78 19.36 37.95
N LYS A 305 -1.11 18.33 37.41
CA LYS A 305 0.24 18.49 36.80
C LYS A 305 0.25 18.38 35.26
N LYS A 306 1.08 19.20 34.60
CA LYS A 306 1.33 19.10 33.15
C LYS A 306 2.25 17.92 32.85
N GLN A 307 1.69 16.75 32.58
CA GLN A 307 2.42 15.53 32.27
C GLN A 307 1.99 15.01 30.90
N PHE A 308 2.77 15.30 29.86
CA PHE A 308 2.46 14.93 28.48
C PHE A 308 2.73 13.44 28.23
N VAL A 309 1.69 12.74 27.78
CA VAL A 309 1.77 11.35 27.30
C VAL A 309 2.05 11.36 25.80
N CYS A 310 1.44 12.27 25.04
CA CYS A 310 1.65 12.43 23.61
C CYS A 310 2.15 13.84 23.28
N LEU A 311 3.45 13.96 23.03
CA LEU A 311 4.08 15.24 22.71
C LEU A 311 3.63 15.85 21.37
N CYS A 312 3.18 15.05 20.41
CA CYS A 312 2.81 15.56 19.09
C CYS A 312 1.36 16.04 18.98
N GLU A 313 0.51 15.62 19.92
CA GLU A 313 -0.92 15.97 19.96
C GLU A 313 -1.26 16.74 21.27
N ASP A 314 -0.25 17.14 22.05
CA ASP A 314 -0.39 17.83 23.33
C ASP A 314 -1.29 17.12 24.37
N ILE A 315 -1.35 15.78 24.33
CA ILE A 315 -2.20 14.99 25.23
C ILE A 315 -1.47 14.68 26.54
N THR A 316 -2.11 15.02 27.66
CA THR A 316 -1.61 14.80 29.01
C THR A 316 -2.26 13.59 29.70
N GLY A 317 -1.70 13.19 30.84
CA GLY A 317 -2.30 12.14 31.68
C GLY A 317 -3.69 12.50 32.20
N ASN A 318 -3.98 13.78 32.41
CA ASN A 318 -5.28 14.25 32.86
C ASN A 318 -6.33 14.08 31.76
N ASP A 319 -5.97 14.42 30.53
CA ASP A 319 -6.87 14.28 29.38
C ASP A 319 -7.29 12.81 29.18
N LEU A 320 -6.34 11.88 29.35
CA LEU A 320 -6.65 10.45 29.30
C LEU A 320 -7.53 10.01 30.46
N SER A 321 -7.33 10.55 31.67
CA SER A 321 -8.19 10.19 32.81
C SER A 321 -9.60 10.70 32.61
N TYR A 322 -9.78 11.96 32.19
CA TYR A 322 -11.09 12.53 31.91
C TYR A 322 -11.81 11.76 30.80
N ALA A 323 -11.10 11.34 29.76
CA ALA A 323 -11.66 10.48 28.72
C ALA A 323 -12.17 9.13 29.28
N VAL A 324 -11.43 8.51 30.21
CA VAL A 324 -11.87 7.28 30.88
C VAL A 324 -13.09 7.56 31.78
N ASP A 325 -13.10 8.66 32.52
CA ASP A 325 -14.24 9.08 33.37
C ASP A 325 -15.51 9.31 32.54
N GLU A 326 -15.37 9.73 31.28
CA GLU A 326 -16.46 9.91 30.32
C GLU A 326 -16.90 8.59 29.63
N GLY A 327 -16.25 7.47 29.95
CA GLY A 327 -16.61 6.13 29.46
C GLY A 327 -15.78 5.62 28.28
N PHE A 328 -14.67 6.28 27.93
CA PHE A 328 -13.72 5.80 26.92
C PHE A 328 -12.61 4.97 27.58
N ASP A 329 -12.97 3.86 28.21
CA ASP A 329 -12.13 3.02 29.09
C ASP A 329 -11.48 1.80 28.41
N GLU A 330 -11.53 1.76 27.08
CA GLU A 330 -10.86 0.78 26.22
C GLU A 330 -9.81 1.48 25.35
N ILE A 331 -8.64 0.86 25.14
CA ILE A 331 -7.49 1.56 24.52
C ILE A 331 -7.80 2.12 23.11
N GLU A 332 -8.65 1.43 22.36
CA GLU A 332 -9.07 1.83 21.01
C GLU A 332 -10.08 2.99 21.05
N THR A 333 -11.00 3.02 22.02
CA THR A 333 -11.95 4.14 22.16
C THR A 333 -11.27 5.36 22.76
N LEU A 334 -10.40 5.17 23.76
CA LEU A 334 -9.54 6.20 24.33
C LEU A 334 -8.67 6.87 23.26
N LYS A 335 -8.05 6.07 22.37
CA LYS A 335 -7.31 6.55 21.20
C LYS A 335 -8.13 7.47 20.30
N ARG A 336 -9.35 7.06 19.95
CA ARG A 336 -10.21 7.82 19.03
C ARG A 336 -10.71 9.12 19.65
N TYR A 337 -11.03 9.08 20.93
CA TYR A 337 -11.56 10.24 21.65
C TYR A 337 -10.47 11.29 21.92
N SER A 338 -9.35 10.86 22.49
CA SER A 338 -8.26 11.76 22.90
C SER A 338 -7.24 12.08 21.80
N THR A 339 -7.39 11.53 20.60
CA THR A 339 -6.41 11.57 19.49
C THR A 339 -5.02 11.01 19.81
N ILE A 340 -4.82 10.39 20.98
CA ILE A 340 -3.52 9.85 21.36
C ILE A 340 -3.01 8.82 20.35
N SER A 341 -1.71 8.87 20.03
CA SER A 341 -1.04 8.04 19.00
C SER A 341 -1.41 8.33 17.54
N MET A 342 -2.29 9.31 17.25
CA MET A 342 -2.71 9.64 15.88
C MET A 342 -1.81 10.67 15.19
N GLY A 343 -0.91 11.33 15.91
CA GLY A 343 0.01 12.32 15.34
C GLY A 343 1.14 11.73 14.49
N PRO A 344 2.10 12.57 14.04
CA PRO A 344 3.17 12.17 13.13
C PRO A 344 4.05 11.02 13.63
N CYS A 345 4.16 10.83 14.95
CA CYS A 345 4.92 9.72 15.52
C CYS A 345 4.21 8.37 15.33
N GLN A 346 2.90 8.35 15.04
CA GLN A 346 2.06 7.15 14.92
C GLN A 346 2.20 6.21 16.13
N GLY A 347 2.22 6.79 17.34
CA GLY A 347 2.32 6.04 18.58
C GLY A 347 3.74 5.62 18.99
N LYS A 348 4.79 5.80 18.17
CA LYS A 348 6.15 5.29 18.48
C LYS A 348 6.72 5.79 19.83
N MET A 349 6.34 6.99 20.26
CA MET A 349 6.78 7.56 21.54
C MET A 349 5.72 7.51 22.65
N CYS A 350 4.44 7.45 22.30
CA CYS A 350 3.37 7.61 23.29
C CYS A 350 2.58 6.33 23.54
N SER A 351 2.60 5.33 22.65
CA SER A 351 1.70 4.17 22.72
C SER A 351 1.80 3.41 24.04
N PHE A 352 3.02 3.07 24.46
CA PHE A 352 3.24 2.35 25.70
C PHE A 352 2.75 3.16 26.92
N ASN A 353 3.14 4.43 27.01
CA ASN A 353 2.70 5.31 28.09
C ASN A 353 1.17 5.52 28.09
N SER A 354 0.52 5.44 26.92
CA SER A 354 -0.94 5.50 26.79
C SER A 354 -1.59 4.25 27.38
N ILE A 355 -1.07 3.08 27.03
CA ILE A 355 -1.53 1.77 27.55
C ILE A 355 -1.33 1.71 29.05
N GLU A 356 -0.13 2.07 29.53
CA GLU A 356 0.21 2.14 30.94
C GLU A 356 -0.73 3.09 31.71
N THR A 357 -1.04 4.26 31.13
CA THR A 357 -1.96 5.22 31.76
C THR A 357 -3.39 4.67 31.78
N CYS A 358 -3.86 4.08 30.68
CA CYS A 358 -5.18 3.47 30.58
C CYS A 358 -5.35 2.32 31.58
N ALA A 359 -4.38 1.40 31.64
CA ALA A 359 -4.34 0.28 32.58
C ALA A 359 -4.44 0.79 34.03
N ARG A 360 -3.65 1.82 34.36
CA ARG A 360 -3.65 2.40 35.70
C ARG A 360 -4.97 3.07 36.08
N VAL A 361 -5.58 3.85 35.18
CA VAL A 361 -6.84 4.58 35.46
C VAL A 361 -8.02 3.61 35.55
N THR A 362 -8.06 2.59 34.70
CA THR A 362 -9.13 1.58 34.68
C THR A 362 -8.95 0.47 35.72
N GLY A 363 -7.78 0.35 36.34
CA GLY A 363 -7.42 -0.75 37.24
C GLY A 363 -7.12 -2.08 36.53
N LYS A 364 -7.06 -2.10 35.19
CA LYS A 364 -6.75 -3.27 34.37
C LYS A 364 -5.24 -3.56 34.33
N GLY A 365 -4.87 -4.78 33.95
CA GLY A 365 -3.48 -5.11 33.62
C GLY A 365 -3.04 -4.52 32.27
N ILE A 366 -1.73 -4.35 32.05
CA ILE A 366 -1.19 -3.92 30.74
C ILE A 366 -1.53 -4.95 29.65
N ALA A 367 -1.44 -6.23 29.96
CA ALA A 367 -1.79 -7.32 29.05
C ALA A 367 -3.28 -7.29 28.65
N GLU A 368 -4.17 -6.98 29.61
CA GLU A 368 -5.61 -6.89 29.41
C GLU A 368 -6.02 -5.65 28.60
N THR A 369 -5.37 -4.51 28.87
CA THR A 369 -5.61 -3.26 28.13
C THR A 369 -5.27 -3.41 26.64
N GLY A 370 -4.27 -4.22 26.31
CA GLY A 370 -3.89 -4.52 24.93
C GLY A 370 -3.20 -3.36 24.21
N ILE A 371 -2.97 -3.57 22.91
CA ILE A 371 -2.35 -2.57 22.01
C ILE A 371 -3.38 -2.04 21.02
N THR A 372 -3.13 -0.86 20.47
CA THR A 372 -3.87 -0.39 19.30
C THR A 372 -3.32 -0.99 18.02
N THR A 373 -4.18 -1.14 17.02
CA THR A 373 -3.84 -1.81 15.76
C THR A 373 -2.82 -1.02 14.94
N PRO A 374 -1.61 -1.54 14.65
CA PRO A 374 -0.66 -0.88 13.76
C PRO A 374 -1.06 -1.10 12.29
N ARG A 375 -1.15 -0.02 11.50
CA ARG A 375 -1.59 -0.06 10.10
C ARG A 375 -0.49 0.43 9.15
N PRO A 376 -0.43 -0.09 7.91
CA PRO A 376 0.36 0.55 6.87
C PRO A 376 -0.24 1.94 6.54
N PRO A 377 0.60 2.93 6.17
CA PRO A 377 2.05 2.88 6.20
C PRO A 377 2.61 3.25 7.60
N LEU A 378 3.63 2.53 8.08
CA LEU A 378 4.31 2.75 9.36
C LEU A 378 5.13 4.05 9.40
N GLN A 379 5.45 4.58 8.22
CA GLN A 379 6.04 5.90 8.00
C GLN A 379 5.29 6.57 6.85
N PRO A 380 5.08 7.90 6.88
CA PRO A 380 4.43 8.59 5.77
C PRO A 380 5.11 8.30 4.42
N VAL A 381 4.29 8.04 3.41
CA VAL A 381 4.74 7.81 2.03
C VAL A 381 4.16 8.92 1.15
N PRO A 382 4.97 9.60 0.30
CA PRO A 382 4.45 10.61 -0.61
C PRO A 382 3.36 10.03 -1.53
N ILE A 383 2.24 10.74 -1.69
CA ILE A 383 1.14 10.32 -2.57
C ILE A 383 1.64 10.16 -4.02
N GLY A 384 2.50 11.07 -4.50
CA GLY A 384 3.07 10.97 -5.86
C GLY A 384 3.93 9.72 -6.06
N LEU A 385 4.51 9.16 -5.00
CA LEU A 385 5.21 7.89 -5.07
C LEU A 385 4.23 6.71 -5.21
N LEU A 386 3.12 6.75 -4.48
CA LEU A 386 2.07 5.72 -4.52
C LEU A 386 1.29 5.75 -5.84
N ALA A 387 1.08 6.94 -6.42
CA ALA A 387 0.39 7.11 -7.69
C ALA A 387 1.14 6.43 -8.85
N GLY A 388 2.48 6.41 -8.81
CA GLY A 388 3.28 5.89 -9.89
C GLY A 388 3.13 6.72 -11.19
N PRO A 389 3.61 6.20 -12.32
CA PRO A 389 3.38 6.82 -13.62
C PRO A 389 1.91 6.67 -14.05
N GLU A 390 1.40 7.68 -14.75
CA GLU A 390 0.07 7.67 -15.34
C GLU A 390 -0.05 6.57 -16.41
N HIS A 391 -1.04 5.69 -16.26
CA HIS A 391 -1.31 4.58 -17.17
C HIS A 391 -2.78 4.62 -17.63
N HIS A 392 -3.10 5.58 -18.50
CA HIS A 392 -4.39 5.61 -19.21
C HIS A 392 -4.15 5.22 -20.68
N PRO A 393 -4.31 3.93 -21.04
CA PRO A 393 -4.11 3.50 -22.42
C PRO A 393 -5.13 4.20 -23.33
N THR A 394 -4.64 4.83 -24.39
CA THR A 394 -5.48 5.46 -25.41
C THR A 394 -5.52 4.58 -26.65
N LYS A 395 -6.70 4.02 -26.95
CA LYS A 395 -6.97 3.25 -28.17
C LYS A 395 -7.32 4.19 -29.33
N ARG A 396 -6.80 3.87 -30.51
CA ARG A 396 -6.96 4.65 -31.74
C ARG A 396 -7.37 3.71 -32.86
N THR A 397 -8.32 4.14 -33.69
CA THR A 397 -8.70 3.38 -34.89
C THR A 397 -7.60 3.50 -35.95
N PRO A 398 -7.56 2.59 -36.94
CA PRO A 398 -6.62 2.72 -38.06
C PRO A 398 -6.78 4.02 -38.85
N MET A 399 -7.95 4.66 -38.81
CA MET A 399 -8.24 5.93 -39.49
C MET A 399 -7.98 7.17 -38.62
N HIS A 400 -7.43 7.01 -37.41
CA HIS A 400 -7.28 8.09 -36.44
C HIS A 400 -6.57 9.34 -36.99
N TYR A 401 -5.45 9.18 -37.71
CA TYR A 401 -4.71 10.32 -38.24
C TYR A 401 -5.42 10.97 -39.44
N ARG A 402 -6.23 10.22 -40.19
CA ARG A 402 -7.12 10.79 -41.21
C ARG A 402 -8.19 11.68 -40.59
N HIS A 403 -8.76 11.25 -39.46
CA HIS A 403 -9.73 12.08 -38.73
C HIS A 403 -9.13 13.42 -38.30
N LEU A 404 -7.91 13.40 -37.76
CA LEU A 404 -7.19 14.63 -37.41
C LEU A 404 -6.90 15.51 -38.62
N ALA A 405 -6.46 14.91 -39.74
CA ALA A 405 -6.18 15.64 -40.98
C ALA A 405 -7.44 16.30 -41.58
N LEU A 406 -8.61 15.68 -41.39
CA LEU A 406 -9.91 16.20 -41.80
C LEU A 406 -10.50 17.22 -40.81
N GLY A 407 -9.79 17.57 -39.74
CA GLY A 407 -10.23 18.56 -38.75
C GLY A 407 -11.26 18.03 -37.75
N ALA A 408 -11.33 16.71 -37.55
CA ALA A 408 -12.25 16.12 -36.58
C ALA A 408 -11.99 16.63 -35.16
N THR A 409 -13.06 17.04 -34.48
CA THR A 409 -13.07 17.19 -33.03
C THR A 409 -13.15 15.80 -32.41
N MET A 410 -12.10 15.37 -31.72
CA MET A 410 -12.05 14.05 -31.09
C MET A 410 -12.68 14.05 -29.70
N MET A 411 -13.36 12.97 -29.33
CA MET A 411 -13.87 12.72 -27.97
C MET A 411 -13.34 11.41 -27.40
N ASP A 412 -13.34 11.32 -26.07
CA ASP A 412 -13.09 10.08 -25.34
C ASP A 412 -14.37 9.25 -25.23
N MET A 413 -14.30 7.99 -25.65
CA MET A 413 -15.35 6.99 -25.49
C MET A 413 -14.72 5.75 -24.84
N GLY A 414 -14.71 5.73 -23.49
CA GLY A 414 -13.85 4.82 -22.75
C GLY A 414 -12.39 5.07 -23.08
N GLU A 415 -11.65 4.02 -23.43
CA GLU A 415 -10.24 4.15 -23.85
C GLU A 415 -10.08 4.65 -25.29
N TRP A 416 -11.14 4.71 -26.10
CA TRP A 416 -11.05 5.06 -27.52
C TRP A 416 -11.14 6.57 -27.77
N LYS A 417 -10.30 7.06 -28.70
CA LYS A 417 -10.50 8.36 -29.35
C LYS A 417 -11.39 8.21 -30.58
N ARG A 418 -12.57 8.84 -30.56
CA ARG A 418 -13.55 8.83 -31.66
C ARG A 418 -13.78 10.23 -32.23
N PRO A 419 -14.04 10.37 -33.54
CA PRO A 419 -14.53 11.63 -34.11
C PRO A 419 -15.90 11.96 -33.51
N ARG A 420 -16.02 13.09 -32.82
CA ARG A 420 -17.30 13.62 -32.33
C ARG A 420 -18.05 14.32 -33.46
N HIS A 421 -17.35 15.12 -34.24
CA HIS A 421 -17.84 15.80 -35.45
C HIS A 421 -16.64 16.37 -36.22
N TYR A 422 -16.82 16.64 -37.51
CA TYR A 422 -15.90 17.29 -38.44
C TYR A 422 -16.36 18.72 -38.78
N THR A 423 -17.68 18.96 -38.77
CA THR A 423 -18.30 20.27 -38.99
C THR A 423 -19.34 20.54 -37.90
N THR A 424 -20.44 21.23 -38.19
CA THR A 424 -21.57 21.31 -37.25
C THR A 424 -22.44 20.05 -37.33
N PRO A 425 -23.08 19.63 -36.23
CA PRO A 425 -24.00 18.48 -36.25
C PRO A 425 -25.16 18.63 -37.26
N GLU A 426 -25.63 19.85 -37.49
CA GLU A 426 -26.70 20.12 -38.46
C GLU A 426 -26.22 19.89 -39.91
N GLU A 427 -25.01 20.33 -40.26
CA GLU A 427 -24.43 20.10 -41.59
C GLU A 427 -24.16 18.62 -41.85
N GLU A 428 -23.63 17.90 -40.85
CA GLU A 428 -23.39 16.46 -40.93
C GLU A 428 -24.70 15.68 -41.08
N TRP A 429 -25.71 16.02 -40.29
CA TRP A 429 -27.03 15.44 -40.40
C TRP A 429 -27.65 15.69 -41.79
N LYS A 430 -27.57 16.93 -42.32
CA LYS A 430 -28.03 17.23 -43.69
C LYS A 430 -27.26 16.42 -44.74
N ALA A 431 -25.95 16.26 -44.57
CA ALA A 431 -25.14 15.47 -45.49
C ALA A 431 -25.58 14.01 -45.56
N VAL A 432 -25.84 13.38 -44.40
CA VAL A 432 -26.34 12.01 -44.33
C VAL A 432 -27.74 11.90 -44.94
N ARG A 433 -28.66 12.82 -44.59
CA ARG A 433 -30.07 12.75 -45.01
C ARG A 433 -30.30 13.08 -46.49
N GLU A 434 -29.59 14.05 -47.03
CA GLU A 434 -29.82 14.54 -48.39
C GLU A 434 -28.88 13.90 -49.42
N ARG A 435 -27.73 13.36 -48.98
CA ARG A 435 -26.64 12.90 -49.85
C ARG A 435 -26.10 11.54 -49.41
N VAL A 436 -24.90 11.54 -48.82
CA VAL A 436 -24.21 10.36 -48.30
C VAL A 436 -23.20 10.82 -47.24
N GLY A 437 -23.21 10.15 -46.10
CA GLY A 437 -22.24 10.35 -45.04
C GLY A 437 -21.40 9.10 -44.80
N VAL A 438 -20.19 9.29 -44.29
CA VAL A 438 -19.28 8.21 -43.89
C VAL A 438 -18.85 8.37 -42.43
N ILE A 439 -18.93 7.30 -41.64
CA ILE A 439 -18.55 7.30 -40.22
C ILE A 439 -17.65 6.11 -39.89
N ASP A 440 -16.65 6.36 -39.05
CA ASP A 440 -15.79 5.34 -38.48
C ASP A 440 -16.50 4.66 -37.29
N VAL A 441 -16.84 3.39 -37.49
CA VAL A 441 -17.46 2.51 -36.49
C VAL A 441 -16.52 1.39 -36.06
N SER A 442 -15.21 1.54 -36.31
CA SER A 442 -14.17 0.58 -35.92
C SER A 442 -14.10 0.36 -34.42
N THR A 443 -14.70 1.22 -33.61
CA THR A 443 -14.69 1.08 -32.15
C THR A 443 -15.79 0.16 -31.62
N LEU A 444 -16.78 -0.25 -32.44
CA LEU A 444 -17.76 -1.25 -32.01
C LEU A 444 -17.03 -2.54 -31.60
N GLY A 445 -17.54 -3.21 -30.57
CA GLY A 445 -17.04 -4.53 -30.22
C GLY A 445 -17.39 -5.52 -31.32
N LYS A 446 -16.50 -6.47 -31.62
CA LYS A 446 -16.67 -7.45 -32.69
C LYS A 446 -16.25 -8.83 -32.19
N LEU A 447 -17.19 -9.76 -32.18
CA LEU A 447 -16.96 -11.14 -31.78
C LEU A 447 -17.28 -12.10 -32.92
N ASP A 448 -16.33 -13.00 -33.20
CA ASP A 448 -16.49 -14.15 -34.09
C ASP A 448 -16.94 -15.36 -33.27
N LEU A 449 -18.17 -15.84 -33.51
CA LEU A 449 -18.78 -16.94 -32.76
C LEU A 449 -18.98 -18.15 -33.69
N LYS A 450 -18.33 -19.27 -33.36
CA LYS A 450 -18.39 -20.51 -34.17
C LYS A 450 -18.70 -21.73 -33.31
N GLY A 451 -19.38 -22.71 -33.88
CA GLY A 451 -19.64 -24.00 -33.25
C GLY A 451 -21.08 -24.47 -33.42
N ARG A 452 -21.30 -25.79 -33.28
CA ARG A 452 -22.62 -26.41 -33.53
C ARG A 452 -23.74 -25.89 -32.63
N ASP A 453 -23.37 -25.38 -31.46
CA ASP A 453 -24.31 -24.87 -30.46
C ASP A 453 -24.31 -23.33 -30.36
N ALA A 454 -23.65 -22.62 -31.29
CA ALA A 454 -23.55 -21.16 -31.29
C ALA A 454 -24.92 -20.47 -31.27
N GLY A 455 -25.88 -20.94 -32.07
CA GLY A 455 -27.24 -20.40 -32.07
C GLY A 455 -27.97 -20.61 -30.73
N GLN A 456 -27.75 -21.74 -30.07
CA GLN A 456 -28.35 -22.04 -28.76
C GLN A 456 -27.75 -21.18 -27.65
N LEU A 457 -26.44 -20.90 -27.71
CA LEU A 457 -25.79 -19.96 -26.80
C LEU A 457 -26.40 -18.57 -26.95
N LEU A 458 -26.58 -18.09 -28.19
CA LEU A 458 -27.19 -16.79 -28.45
C LEU A 458 -28.64 -16.71 -27.94
N ASP A 459 -29.43 -17.78 -28.10
CA ASP A 459 -30.80 -17.86 -27.59
C ASP A 459 -30.87 -17.81 -26.05
N LYS A 460 -29.79 -18.18 -25.34
CA LYS A 460 -29.68 -18.02 -23.88
C LYS A 460 -29.31 -16.61 -23.47
N VAL A 461 -28.41 -15.97 -24.22
CA VAL A 461 -27.81 -14.69 -23.85
C VAL A 461 -28.66 -13.49 -24.28
N TYR A 462 -29.31 -13.59 -25.43
CA TYR A 462 -30.14 -12.52 -25.96
C TYR A 462 -31.63 -12.76 -25.71
N THR A 463 -32.40 -11.68 -25.70
CA THR A 463 -33.87 -11.72 -25.57
C THR A 463 -34.60 -12.26 -26.80
N HIS A 464 -33.89 -12.54 -27.90
CA HIS A 464 -34.46 -13.02 -29.17
C HIS A 464 -33.87 -14.37 -29.60
N THR A 465 -34.57 -15.09 -30.49
CA THR A 465 -34.13 -16.41 -30.99
C THR A 465 -33.23 -16.32 -32.24
N PHE A 466 -31.91 -16.33 -32.05
CA PHE A 466 -30.90 -16.28 -33.12
C PHE A 466 -30.63 -17.63 -33.79
N SER A 467 -30.95 -18.77 -33.15
CA SER A 467 -30.81 -20.11 -33.77
C SER A 467 -31.64 -20.27 -35.06
N LYS A 468 -32.76 -19.53 -35.17
CA LYS A 468 -33.66 -19.52 -36.35
C LYS A 468 -33.35 -18.39 -37.36
N LEU A 469 -32.34 -17.57 -37.11
CA LEU A 469 -31.92 -16.53 -38.06
C LEU A 469 -31.44 -17.21 -39.36
N LYS A 470 -31.92 -16.78 -40.53
CA LYS A 470 -31.45 -17.36 -41.80
C LYS A 470 -30.01 -16.94 -42.07
N VAL A 471 -29.22 -17.79 -42.71
CA VAL A 471 -27.87 -17.43 -43.18
C VAL A 471 -27.96 -16.23 -44.12
N GLY A 472 -27.00 -15.31 -44.01
CA GLY A 472 -26.97 -14.04 -44.74
C GLY A 472 -27.92 -12.98 -44.19
N LYS A 473 -28.43 -13.16 -42.96
CA LYS A 473 -29.26 -12.17 -42.27
C LYS A 473 -28.61 -11.63 -41.02
N VAL A 474 -28.98 -10.39 -40.73
CA VAL A 474 -28.63 -9.63 -39.54
C VAL A 474 -29.87 -9.52 -38.65
N ARG A 475 -29.68 -9.48 -37.34
CA ARG A 475 -30.74 -9.15 -36.38
C ARG A 475 -30.17 -8.31 -35.24
N TYR A 476 -30.89 -7.26 -34.86
CA TYR A 476 -30.61 -6.49 -33.66
C TYR A 476 -31.04 -7.27 -32.41
N GLY A 477 -30.23 -7.25 -31.36
CA GLY A 477 -30.46 -7.98 -30.13
C GLY A 477 -30.17 -7.16 -28.90
N LEU A 478 -30.94 -7.43 -27.84
CA LEU A 478 -30.70 -6.92 -26.50
C LEU A 478 -30.19 -8.05 -25.61
N ILE A 479 -29.17 -7.75 -24.81
CA ILE A 479 -28.69 -8.60 -23.72
C ILE A 479 -29.24 -8.00 -22.43
N CYS A 480 -29.88 -8.82 -21.62
CA CYS A 480 -30.37 -8.42 -20.30
C CYS A 480 -29.75 -9.27 -19.19
N ASP A 481 -29.74 -8.74 -17.97
CA ASP A 481 -29.50 -9.55 -16.78
C ASP A 481 -30.75 -10.37 -16.39
N GLU A 482 -30.63 -11.12 -15.30
CA GLU A 482 -31.70 -11.96 -14.75
C GLU A 482 -32.90 -11.16 -14.24
N ALA A 483 -32.72 -9.86 -13.93
CA ALA A 483 -33.80 -8.95 -13.53
C ALA A 483 -34.47 -8.27 -14.74
N GLY A 484 -33.98 -8.51 -15.96
CA GLY A 484 -34.49 -7.91 -17.19
C GLY A 484 -33.93 -6.52 -17.50
N ILE A 485 -32.88 -6.08 -16.81
CA ILE A 485 -32.20 -4.81 -17.08
C ILE A 485 -31.28 -4.98 -18.30
N ILE A 486 -31.35 -4.04 -19.23
CA ILE A 486 -30.51 -4.05 -20.45
C ILE A 486 -29.05 -3.84 -20.03
N LEU A 487 -28.21 -4.80 -20.43
CA LEU A 487 -26.77 -4.79 -20.21
C LEU A 487 -26.02 -4.26 -21.42
N ASP A 488 -26.40 -4.73 -22.61
CA ASP A 488 -25.83 -4.28 -23.88
C ASP A 488 -26.79 -4.53 -25.03
N ASP A 489 -26.48 -3.94 -26.17
CA ASP A 489 -27.15 -4.20 -27.43
C ASP A 489 -26.17 -4.34 -28.60
N GLY A 490 -26.72 -4.69 -29.75
CA GLY A 490 -25.95 -4.72 -30.98
C GLY A 490 -26.58 -5.59 -32.05
N THR A 491 -25.80 -5.97 -33.04
CA THR A 491 -26.30 -6.79 -34.15
C THR A 491 -25.59 -8.14 -34.20
N VAL A 492 -26.34 -9.18 -34.56
CA VAL A 492 -25.79 -10.51 -34.82
C VAL A 492 -26.10 -10.88 -36.26
N SER A 493 -25.06 -11.23 -36.99
CA SER A 493 -25.11 -11.68 -38.38
C SER A 493 -24.86 -13.19 -38.44
N ARG A 494 -25.75 -13.98 -39.05
CA ARG A 494 -25.49 -15.41 -39.29
C ARG A 494 -24.79 -15.60 -40.63
N LEU A 495 -23.49 -15.89 -40.59
CA LEU A 495 -22.62 -15.98 -41.77
C LEU A 495 -22.64 -17.38 -42.41
N ALA A 496 -22.81 -18.42 -41.61
CA ALA A 496 -23.05 -19.79 -42.04
C ALA A 496 -23.88 -20.53 -40.96
N GLU A 497 -24.20 -21.81 -41.18
CA GLU A 497 -25.06 -22.58 -40.27
C GLU A 497 -24.60 -22.48 -38.80
N ASN A 498 -23.30 -22.59 -38.56
CA ASN A 498 -22.68 -22.62 -37.23
C ASN A 498 -21.69 -21.45 -37.03
N HIS A 499 -21.91 -20.33 -37.70
CA HIS A 499 -20.99 -19.18 -37.70
C HIS A 499 -21.76 -17.87 -37.64
N TYR A 500 -21.51 -17.09 -36.58
CA TYR A 500 -22.13 -15.81 -36.30
C TYR A 500 -21.06 -14.74 -36.08
N PHE A 501 -21.39 -13.52 -36.45
CA PHE A 501 -20.60 -12.33 -36.17
C PHE A 501 -21.44 -11.35 -35.36
N ILE A 502 -20.93 -10.95 -34.20
CA ILE A 502 -21.64 -10.12 -33.23
C ILE A 502 -20.95 -8.76 -33.20
N THR A 503 -21.72 -7.68 -33.35
CA THR A 503 -21.31 -6.34 -33.00
C THR A 503 -21.92 -5.93 -31.67
N THR A 504 -21.15 -5.22 -30.84
CA THR A 504 -21.56 -4.75 -29.51
C THR A 504 -21.23 -3.26 -29.37
N THR A 505 -21.71 -2.62 -28.31
CA THR A 505 -21.33 -1.22 -28.04
C THR A 505 -19.82 -1.08 -27.77
N THR A 506 -19.26 0.08 -28.10
CA THR A 506 -17.81 0.35 -27.96
C THR A 506 -17.28 0.15 -26.54
N GLY A 507 -18.07 0.53 -25.53
CA GLY A 507 -17.63 0.49 -24.14
C GLY A 507 -17.74 -0.88 -23.49
N ASN A 508 -18.43 -1.84 -24.11
CA ASN A 508 -18.94 -3.02 -23.40
C ASN A 508 -18.44 -4.36 -23.97
N ILE A 509 -17.56 -4.34 -24.95
CA ILE A 509 -17.03 -5.54 -25.60
C ILE A 509 -16.39 -6.53 -24.62
N ASP A 510 -15.55 -6.04 -23.70
CA ASP A 510 -14.85 -6.90 -22.72
C ASP A 510 -15.85 -7.56 -21.76
N PHE A 511 -16.95 -6.87 -21.45
CA PHE A 511 -18.04 -7.42 -20.66
C PHE A 511 -18.82 -8.48 -21.44
N VAL A 512 -19.27 -8.18 -22.67
CA VAL A 512 -20.07 -9.12 -23.48
C VAL A 512 -19.28 -10.39 -23.81
N GLU A 513 -17.98 -10.26 -24.09
CA GLU A 513 -17.10 -11.42 -24.30
C GLU A 513 -17.06 -12.32 -23.05
N GLN A 514 -16.87 -11.71 -21.87
CA GLN A 514 -16.87 -12.44 -20.60
C GLN A 514 -18.23 -13.04 -20.30
N TRP A 515 -19.32 -12.34 -20.63
CA TRP A 515 -20.69 -12.81 -20.42
C TRP A 515 -20.99 -14.06 -21.25
N LEU A 516 -20.65 -14.05 -22.54
CA LEU A 516 -20.76 -15.24 -23.40
C LEU A 516 -19.91 -16.41 -22.88
N LYS A 517 -18.67 -16.12 -22.44
CA LYS A 517 -17.77 -17.13 -21.86
C LYS A 517 -18.27 -17.68 -20.53
N TRP A 518 -18.92 -16.87 -19.71
CA TRP A 518 -19.54 -17.28 -18.44
C TRP A 518 -20.66 -18.29 -18.68
N TRP A 519 -21.58 -17.98 -19.61
CA TRP A 519 -22.64 -18.92 -20.01
C TRP A 519 -22.08 -20.22 -20.61
N LEU A 520 -20.95 -20.16 -21.32
CA LEU A 520 -20.27 -21.37 -21.80
C LEU A 520 -19.67 -22.19 -20.66
N ALA A 521 -19.02 -21.57 -19.66
CA ALA A 521 -18.40 -22.29 -18.55
C ALA A 521 -19.41 -23.10 -17.71
N GLY A 522 -20.68 -22.67 -17.68
CA GLY A 522 -21.78 -23.36 -16.99
C GLY A 522 -22.60 -24.32 -17.86
N THR A 523 -22.21 -24.57 -19.12
CA THR A 523 -22.98 -25.40 -20.05
C THR A 523 -22.10 -26.36 -20.86
N ASP A 524 -22.70 -27.41 -21.42
CA ASP A 524 -22.02 -28.36 -22.33
C ASP A 524 -22.10 -27.93 -23.81
N LEU A 525 -22.37 -26.65 -24.07
CA LEU A 525 -22.54 -26.13 -25.43
C LEU A 525 -21.18 -26.05 -26.15
N CYS A 526 -21.12 -26.59 -27.37
CA CYS A 526 -19.96 -26.49 -28.24
C CYS A 526 -20.03 -25.19 -29.07
N ALA A 527 -19.49 -24.12 -28.49
CA ALA A 527 -19.25 -22.86 -29.19
C ALA A 527 -17.95 -22.18 -28.73
N HIS A 528 -17.37 -21.38 -29.62
CA HIS A 528 -16.10 -20.68 -29.45
C HIS A 528 -16.29 -19.21 -29.79
N VAL A 529 -15.97 -18.35 -28.83
CA VAL A 529 -16.04 -16.88 -28.95
C VAL A 529 -14.61 -16.36 -29.14
N THR A 530 -14.37 -15.63 -30.22
CA THR A 530 -13.10 -14.94 -30.49
C THR A 530 -13.33 -13.45 -30.62
N ASN A 531 -12.63 -12.65 -29.80
CA ASN A 531 -12.67 -11.19 -29.92
C ASN A 531 -11.79 -10.73 -31.08
N VAL A 532 -12.42 -10.20 -32.12
CA VAL A 532 -11.77 -9.72 -33.35
C VAL A 532 -11.80 -8.18 -33.46
N THR A 533 -12.19 -7.50 -32.39
CA THR A 533 -12.40 -6.04 -32.35
C THR A 533 -11.22 -5.24 -32.87
N SER A 534 -10.00 -5.58 -32.43
CA SER A 534 -8.78 -4.86 -32.82
C SER A 534 -8.21 -5.29 -34.17
N GLY A 535 -8.58 -6.49 -34.65
CA GLY A 535 -8.14 -7.00 -35.95
C GLY A 535 -8.97 -6.47 -37.13
N MET A 536 -10.12 -5.84 -36.85
CA MET A 536 -11.03 -5.34 -37.87
C MET A 536 -11.33 -3.86 -37.69
N ALA A 537 -11.11 -3.09 -38.76
CA ALA A 537 -11.70 -1.77 -38.92
C ALA A 537 -13.16 -1.89 -39.39
N ALA A 538 -13.91 -0.81 -39.23
CA ALA A 538 -15.26 -0.75 -39.75
C ALA A 538 -15.67 0.67 -40.17
N ILE A 539 -16.34 0.76 -41.32
CA ILE A 539 -16.87 2.01 -41.87
C ILE A 539 -18.36 1.81 -42.17
N ASN A 540 -19.20 2.75 -41.77
CA ASN A 540 -20.59 2.78 -42.19
C ASN A 540 -20.80 3.92 -43.20
N LEU A 541 -21.31 3.57 -44.38
CA LEU A 541 -21.68 4.49 -45.44
C LEU A 541 -23.20 4.60 -45.50
N ALA A 542 -23.76 5.75 -45.13
CA ALA A 542 -25.20 5.93 -44.91
C ALA A 542 -25.77 7.10 -45.74
N GLY A 543 -27.04 7.00 -46.12
CA GLY A 543 -27.76 8.04 -46.84
C GLY A 543 -28.31 7.59 -48.21
N PRO A 544 -29.18 8.38 -48.84
CA PRO A 544 -29.89 7.99 -50.06
C PRO A 544 -28.95 7.70 -51.25
N ARG A 545 -27.76 8.32 -51.29
CA ARG A 545 -26.76 8.12 -52.35
C ARG A 545 -25.68 7.08 -52.00
N ALA A 546 -25.71 6.47 -50.81
CA ALA A 546 -24.67 5.54 -50.36
C ALA A 546 -24.49 4.33 -51.30
N ARG A 547 -25.59 3.79 -51.85
CA ARG A 547 -25.54 2.69 -52.83
C ARG A 547 -24.79 3.07 -54.10
N GLU A 548 -24.98 4.30 -54.58
CA GLU A 548 -24.38 4.76 -55.85
C GLU A 548 -22.86 4.92 -55.71
N VAL A 549 -22.38 5.26 -54.51
CA VAL A 549 -20.96 5.29 -54.17
C VAL A 549 -20.39 3.88 -54.07
N LEU A 550 -21.09 2.95 -53.41
CA LEU A 550 -20.55 1.63 -53.08
C LEU A 550 -20.68 0.62 -54.22
N GLN A 551 -21.76 0.63 -55.00
CA GLN A 551 -22.03 -0.36 -56.04
C GLN A 551 -20.89 -0.52 -57.06
N PRO A 552 -20.24 0.55 -57.56
CA PRO A 552 -19.12 0.40 -58.50
C PRO A 552 -17.87 -0.25 -57.90
N LEU A 553 -17.79 -0.34 -56.57
CA LEU A 553 -16.64 -0.87 -55.85
C LEU A 553 -16.82 -2.35 -55.47
N THR A 554 -17.99 -2.94 -55.70
CA THR A 554 -18.27 -4.33 -55.32
C THR A 554 -19.05 -5.07 -56.40
N GLU A 555 -18.82 -6.39 -56.50
CA GLU A 555 -19.53 -7.26 -57.45
C GLU A 555 -20.92 -7.67 -56.96
N ILE A 556 -21.20 -7.54 -55.65
CA ILE A 556 -22.52 -7.87 -55.10
C ILE A 556 -23.55 -6.85 -55.60
N ASP A 557 -24.70 -7.35 -56.09
CA ASP A 557 -25.84 -6.48 -56.40
C ASP A 557 -26.46 -5.91 -55.11
N LEU A 558 -26.29 -4.61 -54.89
CA LEU A 558 -26.81 -3.88 -53.72
C LEU A 558 -28.25 -3.37 -53.94
N SER A 559 -28.93 -3.80 -55.01
CA SER A 559 -30.35 -3.54 -55.21
C SER A 559 -31.18 -4.06 -54.05
N SER A 560 -32.31 -3.41 -53.76
CA SER A 560 -33.18 -3.85 -52.66
C SER A 560 -33.81 -5.23 -52.89
N ALA A 561 -33.84 -5.72 -54.12
CA ALA A 561 -34.30 -7.07 -54.44
C ALA A 561 -33.23 -8.12 -54.10
N ALA A 562 -31.98 -7.88 -54.49
CA ALA A 562 -30.88 -8.84 -54.28
C ALA A 562 -30.29 -8.79 -52.86
N PHE A 563 -30.16 -7.59 -52.29
CA PHE A 563 -29.58 -7.37 -50.96
C PHE A 563 -30.55 -6.59 -50.05
N PRO A 564 -31.69 -7.19 -49.65
CA PRO A 564 -32.71 -6.50 -48.86
C PRO A 564 -32.20 -6.05 -47.47
N TYR A 565 -32.93 -5.16 -46.80
CA TYR A 565 -32.56 -4.67 -45.47
C TYR A 565 -32.31 -5.81 -44.47
N MET A 566 -31.36 -5.61 -43.54
CA MET A 566 -30.88 -6.63 -42.58
C MET A 566 -30.28 -7.87 -43.25
N SER A 567 -29.56 -7.69 -44.36
CA SER A 567 -28.78 -8.74 -45.01
C SER A 567 -27.29 -8.57 -44.75
N SER A 568 -26.57 -9.69 -44.72
CA SER A 568 -25.12 -9.76 -44.59
C SER A 568 -24.52 -10.63 -45.69
N ALA A 569 -23.32 -10.28 -46.15
CA ALA A 569 -22.54 -11.11 -47.07
C ALA A 569 -21.04 -10.89 -46.89
N GLN A 570 -20.28 -11.94 -47.18
CA GLN A 570 -18.84 -11.81 -47.46
C GLN A 570 -18.69 -11.26 -48.87
N ALA A 571 -17.96 -10.15 -49.01
CA ALA A 571 -17.84 -9.39 -50.25
C ALA A 571 -16.38 -8.97 -50.48
N SER A 572 -16.13 -8.44 -51.67
CA SER A 572 -14.94 -7.64 -51.96
C SER A 572 -15.37 -6.21 -52.26
N VAL A 573 -14.71 -5.23 -51.64
CA VAL A 573 -14.88 -3.81 -51.92
C VAL A 573 -13.53 -3.25 -52.35
N ALA A 574 -13.41 -2.85 -53.61
CA ALA A 574 -12.16 -2.40 -54.21
C ALA A 574 -10.97 -3.37 -54.01
N GLY A 575 -11.24 -4.68 -54.01
CA GLY A 575 -10.23 -5.72 -53.80
C GLY A 575 -9.99 -6.10 -52.34
N VAL A 576 -10.53 -5.34 -51.37
CA VAL A 576 -10.41 -5.64 -49.94
C VAL A 576 -11.52 -6.62 -49.53
N PRO A 577 -11.22 -7.70 -48.77
CA PRO A 577 -12.24 -8.58 -48.21
C PRO A 577 -13.05 -7.86 -47.13
N VAL A 578 -14.37 -7.84 -47.29
CA VAL A 578 -15.30 -7.12 -46.41
C VAL A 578 -16.44 -8.02 -45.99
N LEU A 579 -16.75 -8.05 -44.69
CA LEU A 579 -18.07 -8.45 -44.21
C LEU A 579 -19.00 -7.24 -44.33
N LEU A 580 -19.93 -7.32 -45.27
CA LEU A 580 -20.85 -6.25 -45.62
C LEU A 580 -22.21 -6.47 -44.95
N LEU A 581 -22.68 -5.49 -44.16
CA LEU A 581 -23.97 -5.51 -43.49
C LEU A 581 -24.83 -4.36 -43.99
N ARG A 582 -26.05 -4.63 -44.46
CA ARG A 582 -27.03 -3.58 -44.77
C ARG A 582 -27.90 -3.30 -43.56
N ILE A 583 -27.49 -2.29 -42.78
CA ILE A 583 -28.10 -1.88 -41.52
C ILE A 583 -28.21 -0.35 -41.45
N GLY A 584 -29.03 0.18 -40.54
CA GLY A 584 -29.21 1.62 -40.38
C GLY A 584 -29.37 2.01 -38.92
N PHE A 585 -28.44 2.82 -38.40
CA PHE A 585 -28.50 3.40 -37.05
C PHE A 585 -28.86 4.90 -37.07
N VAL A 586 -28.53 5.60 -38.16
CA VAL A 586 -28.72 7.05 -38.32
C VAL A 586 -30.10 7.42 -38.89
N GLY A 587 -31.05 6.47 -38.89
CA GLY A 587 -32.38 6.61 -39.49
C GLY A 587 -32.40 6.65 -41.02
N GLU A 588 -31.26 6.43 -41.68
CA GLU A 588 -31.14 6.09 -43.10
C GLU A 588 -30.62 4.65 -43.23
N THR A 589 -30.87 4.02 -44.37
CA THR A 589 -30.19 2.76 -44.70
C THR A 589 -28.70 3.04 -44.96
N GLY A 590 -27.83 2.20 -44.43
CA GLY A 590 -26.41 2.22 -44.71
C GLY A 590 -25.84 0.85 -45.02
N TRP A 591 -24.56 0.86 -45.38
CA TRP A 591 -23.72 -0.30 -45.57
C TRP A 591 -22.55 -0.21 -44.60
N GLU A 592 -22.60 -1.05 -43.57
CA GLU A 592 -21.50 -1.21 -42.61
C GLU A 592 -20.55 -2.27 -43.15
N MET A 593 -19.29 -1.88 -43.30
CA MET A 593 -18.21 -2.67 -43.88
C MET A 593 -17.23 -3.00 -42.77
N HIS A 594 -17.11 -4.27 -42.39
CA HIS A 594 -16.06 -4.74 -41.48
C HIS A 594 -14.95 -5.42 -42.27
N PHE A 595 -13.70 -5.03 -42.06
CA PHE A 595 -12.57 -5.48 -42.88
C PHE A 595 -11.25 -5.46 -42.09
N PRO A 596 -10.18 -6.12 -42.57
CA PRO A 596 -8.89 -6.13 -41.86
C PRO A 596 -8.37 -4.72 -41.59
N ALA A 597 -7.91 -4.48 -40.35
CA ALA A 597 -7.55 -3.15 -39.87
C ALA A 597 -6.47 -2.45 -40.71
N GLU A 598 -5.57 -3.18 -41.36
CA GLU A 598 -4.53 -2.62 -42.23
C GLU A 598 -5.06 -1.80 -43.42
N HIS A 599 -6.30 -2.04 -43.85
CA HIS A 599 -6.91 -1.32 -44.98
C HIS A 599 -7.72 -0.08 -44.55
N GLY A 600 -7.66 0.31 -43.27
CA GLY A 600 -8.45 1.40 -42.68
C GLY A 600 -8.39 2.72 -43.45
N GLU A 601 -7.18 3.30 -43.55
CA GLU A 601 -7.00 4.58 -44.25
C GLU A 601 -7.30 4.47 -45.75
N GLU A 602 -6.89 3.36 -46.37
CA GLU A 602 -7.06 3.12 -47.80
C GLU A 602 -8.55 3.14 -48.20
N LEU A 603 -9.39 2.36 -47.52
CA LEU A 603 -10.82 2.32 -47.82
C LEU A 603 -11.52 3.64 -47.45
N TRP A 604 -11.11 4.29 -46.36
CA TRP A 604 -11.66 5.59 -45.97
C TRP A 604 -11.44 6.65 -47.04
N ASP A 605 -10.19 6.81 -47.50
CA ASP A 605 -9.81 7.79 -48.51
C ASP A 605 -10.48 7.48 -49.86
N LEU A 606 -10.52 6.20 -50.25
CA LEU A 606 -11.16 5.77 -51.50
C LEU A 606 -12.67 6.09 -51.51
N LEU A 607 -13.38 5.83 -50.41
CA LEU A 607 -14.80 6.15 -50.31
C LEU A 607 -15.05 7.65 -50.43
N LEU A 608 -14.22 8.48 -49.77
CA LEU A 608 -14.30 9.94 -49.89
C LEU A 608 -14.01 10.42 -51.32
N GLU A 609 -13.05 9.80 -52.01
CA GLU A 609 -12.75 10.11 -53.40
C GLU A 609 -13.93 9.77 -54.33
N LYS A 610 -14.43 8.53 -54.27
CA LYS A 610 -15.49 8.04 -55.16
C LYS A 610 -16.85 8.64 -54.83
N GLY A 611 -17.07 9.04 -53.58
CA GLY A 611 -18.28 9.74 -53.16
C GLY A 611 -18.29 11.23 -53.47
N ARG A 612 -17.19 11.82 -53.97
CA ARG A 612 -17.07 13.28 -54.14
C ARG A 612 -18.15 13.88 -55.05
N SER A 613 -18.45 13.24 -56.18
CA SER A 613 -19.52 13.69 -57.10
C SER A 613 -20.93 13.61 -56.51
N TYR A 614 -21.09 12.83 -55.44
CA TYR A 614 -22.34 12.66 -54.71
C TYR A 614 -22.41 13.54 -53.45
N GLY A 615 -21.38 14.35 -53.19
CA GLY A 615 -21.30 15.24 -52.03
C GLY A 615 -21.14 14.49 -50.71
N ILE A 616 -20.32 13.42 -50.71
CA ILE A 616 -19.97 12.67 -49.50
C ILE A 616 -19.32 13.55 -48.45
N ALA A 617 -19.70 13.36 -47.19
CA ALA A 617 -19.08 14.04 -46.06
C ALA A 617 -18.82 13.07 -44.89
N PRO A 618 -17.67 13.17 -44.20
CA PRO A 618 -17.48 12.45 -42.95
C PRO A 618 -18.38 13.03 -41.86
N PHE A 619 -18.86 12.19 -40.96
CA PHE A 619 -19.62 12.61 -39.78
C PHE A 619 -19.19 11.85 -38.53
N GLY A 620 -19.42 12.46 -37.37
CA GLY A 620 -19.05 11.92 -36.06
C GLY A 620 -20.20 11.24 -35.30
N VAL A 621 -19.94 10.95 -34.02
CA VAL A 621 -20.87 10.24 -33.10
C VAL A 621 -22.08 11.09 -32.71
#